data_AF-A0A839YCX4-F1
#
_entry.id   AF-A0A839YCX4-F1
#
_cell.length_a   1.000
_cell.length_b   1.000
_cell.length_c   1.000
_cell.angle_alpha   90.00
_cell.angle_beta   90.00
_cell.angle_gamma   90.00
#
_symmetry.space_group_name_H-M   'P 1'
#
loop_
_entity.id
_entity.type
_entity.pdbx_description
1 polymer ?
#
loop_
_entity_poly.entity_id
_entity_poly.type
_entity_poly.pdbx_seq_one_letter_code
_entity_poly.pdbx_strand_id
1 'polypeptide(L)' 'MDEPDSPPSGGLHRRHLPLLLPFLWQVGGVPWANGVAWRPWHMPFLLLWELAGVVVASLAIALVYRLDAAAAPR' A
#
# COMPACT_ATOMS: atom_id res chain seq x y z
N MET A 1 1.90 -27.16 38.42
CA MET A 1 2.32 -25.78 38.68
C MET A 1 2.33 -25.13 37.32
N ASP A 2 1.29 -24.35 37.08
CA ASP A 2 0.81 -23.86 35.79
C ASP A 2 1.87 -23.06 35.05
N GLU A 3 2.22 -23.52 33.85
CA GLU A 3 2.76 -22.65 32.80
C GLU A 3 1.54 -21.93 32.20
N PRO A 4 1.31 -20.62 32.44
CA PRO A 4 0.22 -19.93 31.80
C PRO A 4 0.55 -19.82 30.31
N ASP A 5 -0.04 -20.74 29.54
CA ASP A 5 -0.20 -20.71 28.10
C ASP A 5 -0.92 -19.40 27.76
N SER A 6 -0.13 -18.34 27.54
CA SER A 6 -0.65 -17.03 27.19
C SER A 6 -1.11 -17.10 25.74
N PRO A 7 -2.40 -16.90 25.44
CA PRO A 7 -2.89 -16.96 24.08
C PRO A 7 -2.18 -15.89 23.23
N PRO A 8 -1.92 -16.17 21.94
CA PRO A 8 -1.26 -15.21 21.07
C PRO A 8 -2.08 -13.92 21.01
N SER A 9 -1.52 -12.85 21.57
CA SER A 9 -2.06 -11.49 21.57
C SER A 9 -2.38 -11.07 20.12
N GLY A 10 -3.64 -11.23 19.72
CA GLY A 10 -4.17 -10.95 18.37
C GLY A 10 -4.27 -9.45 18.05
N GLY A 11 -3.22 -8.67 18.33
CA GLY A 11 -3.17 -7.23 18.16
C GLY A 11 -2.58 -6.74 16.83
N LEU A 12 -2.22 -7.62 15.89
CA LEU A 12 -1.38 -7.26 14.73
C LEU A 12 -2.10 -6.99 13.40
N HIS A 13 -3.43 -6.98 13.32
CA HIS A 13 -4.07 -6.96 12.00
C HIS A 13 -4.17 -5.56 11.33
N ARG A 14 -4.14 -4.45 12.08
CA ARG A 14 -4.34 -3.10 11.47
C ARG A 14 -3.10 -2.50 10.82
N ARG A 15 -1.90 -2.99 11.14
CA ARG A 15 -0.63 -2.42 10.65
C ARG A 15 -0.34 -2.72 9.18
N HIS A 16 -0.91 -3.80 8.64
CA HIS A 16 -0.67 -4.22 7.26
C HIS A 16 -1.65 -3.61 6.26
N LEU A 17 -2.71 -2.94 6.72
CA LEU A 17 -3.74 -2.32 5.88
C LEU A 17 -3.19 -1.35 4.82
N PRO A 18 -2.12 -0.56 5.08
CA PRO A 18 -1.59 0.33 4.06
C PRO A 18 -0.92 -0.41 2.88
N LEU A 19 -0.49 -1.67 3.06
CA LEU A 19 0.06 -2.46 1.95
C LEU A 19 -0.98 -2.82 0.89
N LEU A 20 -2.27 -2.78 1.24
CA LEU A 20 -3.35 -3.02 0.27
C LEU A 20 -3.65 -1.78 -0.59
N LEU A 21 -3.19 -0.59 -0.17
CA LEU A 21 -3.40 0.66 -0.89
C LEU A 21 -2.85 0.65 -2.33
N PRO A 22 -1.59 0.24 -2.60
CA PRO A 22 -1.09 0.14 -3.97
C PRO A 22 -1.85 -0.89 -4.81
N PHE A 23 -2.35 -1.97 -4.21
CA PHE A 23 -3.16 -2.96 -4.91
C PHE A 23 -4.54 -2.44 -5.28
N LEU A 24 -5.23 -1.75 -4.36
CA LEU A 24 -6.51 -1.12 -4.66
C LEU A 24 -6.38 -0.05 -5.75
N TRP A 25 -5.31 0.73 -5.69
CA TRP A 25 -4.97 1.73 -6.70
C TRP A 25 -4.70 1.09 -8.07
N GLN A 26 -3.91 0.02 -8.13
CA GLN A 26 -3.63 -0.70 -9.37
C GLN A 26 -4.90 -1.35 -9.93
N VAL A 27 -5.62 -2.14 -9.16
CA VAL A 27 -6.78 -2.91 -9.65
C VAL A 27 -7.95 -1.99 -10.04
N GLY A 28 -8.23 -0.95 -9.24
CA GLY A 28 -9.32 -0.02 -9.52
C GLY A 28 -8.98 1.04 -10.58
N GLY A 29 -7.70 1.43 -10.68
CA GLY A 29 -7.26 2.48 -11.57
C GLY A 29 -6.84 2.01 -12.96
N VAL A 30 -6.50 0.73 -13.15
CA VAL A 30 -6.14 0.15 -14.46
C VAL A 30 -7.23 0.36 -15.54
N PRO A 31 -8.52 0.08 -15.30
CA PRO A 31 -9.56 0.32 -16.31
C PRO A 31 -9.70 1.80 -16.68
N TRP A 32 -9.53 2.69 -15.69
CA TRP A 32 -9.58 4.13 -15.88
C TRP A 32 -8.37 4.65 -16.66
N ALA A 33 -7.17 4.22 -16.27
CA ALA A 33 -5.91 4.55 -16.92
C ALA A 33 -5.86 4.04 -18.36
N ASN A 34 -6.42 2.86 -18.63
CA ASN A 34 -6.45 2.29 -19.97
C ASN A 34 -7.53 2.94 -20.86
N GLY A 35 -8.58 3.53 -20.28
CA GLY A 35 -9.59 4.32 -20.99
C GLY A 35 -9.15 5.75 -21.33
N VAL A 36 -8.05 6.22 -20.74
CA VAL A 36 -7.51 7.56 -21.02
C VAL A 36 -6.76 7.52 -22.35
N ALA A 37 -7.39 8.05 -23.41
CA ALA A 37 -6.79 8.18 -24.75
C ALA A 37 -5.66 9.22 -24.82
N TRP A 38 -5.21 9.73 -23.68
CA TRP A 38 -4.15 10.74 -23.56
C TRP A 38 -2.80 10.07 -23.83
N ARG A 39 -2.23 10.31 -25.02
CA ARG A 39 -0.93 9.79 -25.47
C ARG A 39 0.08 10.93 -25.55
N PRO A 40 0.66 11.41 -24.44
CA PRO A 40 1.77 12.33 -24.53
C PRO A 40 2.91 11.62 -25.25
N TRP A 41 3.41 12.22 -26.34
CA TRP A 41 4.55 11.67 -27.09
C TRP A 41 4.36 10.24 -27.64
N HIS A 42 3.14 9.85 -28.02
CA HIS A 42 2.79 8.50 -28.54
C HIS A 42 3.00 7.33 -27.56
N MET A 43 3.46 7.57 -26.34
CA MET A 43 3.63 6.52 -25.33
C MET A 43 2.31 6.18 -24.64
N PRO A 44 2.05 4.89 -24.32
CA PRO A 44 0.84 4.50 -23.61
C PRO A 44 0.83 5.13 -22.21
N PHE A 45 -0.29 5.77 -21.84
CA PHE A 45 -0.53 6.35 -20.51
C PHE A 45 -0.23 5.36 -19.38
N LEU A 46 -0.40 4.07 -19.65
CA LEU A 46 -0.05 2.95 -18.79
C LEU A 46 1.39 3.02 -18.23
N LEU A 47 2.37 3.52 -19.00
CA LEU A 47 3.75 3.68 -18.53
C LEU A 47 3.87 4.75 -17.43
N LEU A 48 3.16 5.86 -17.61
CA LEU A 48 3.10 6.92 -16.60
C LEU A 48 2.35 6.43 -15.36
N TRP A 49 1.31 5.64 -15.58
CA TRP A 49 0.50 5.02 -14.54
C TRP A 49 1.30 4.02 -13.70
N GLU A 50 2.15 3.21 -14.32
CA GLU A 50 3.09 2.32 -13.61
C GLU A 50 4.09 3.10 -12.75
N LEU A 51 4.65 4.18 -13.29
CA LEU A 51 5.52 5.10 -12.54
C LEU A 51 4.80 5.69 -11.31
N ALA A 52 3.54 6.08 -11.48
CA ALA A 52 2.69 6.51 -10.37
C ALA A 52 2.45 5.38 -9.36
N GLY A 53 2.28 4.14 -9.82
CA GLY A 53 2.15 2.94 -8.98
C GLY A 53 3.35 2.75 -8.04
N VAL A 54 4.58 2.94 -8.55
CA VAL A 54 5.81 2.87 -7.74
C VAL A 54 5.83 3.97 -6.66
N VAL A 55 5.42 5.18 -7.01
CA VAL A 55 5.34 6.30 -6.06
C VAL A 55 4.28 6.03 -4.97
N VAL A 56 3.11 5.52 -5.35
CA VAL A 56 2.04 5.14 -4.42
C VAL A 56 2.49 4.02 -3.48
N ALA A 57 3.15 2.97 -3.98
CA ALA A 57 3.71 1.91 -3.17
C ALA A 57 4.75 2.43 -2.18
N SER A 58 5.63 3.32 -2.63
CA SER A 58 6.65 3.95 -1.79
C SER A 58 6.02 4.79 -0.67
N LEU A 59 4.96 5.56 -0.98
CA LEU A 59 4.19 6.33 -0.01
C LEU A 59 3.48 5.43 1.00
N ALA A 60 2.88 4.32 0.55
CA ALA A 60 2.23 3.36 1.43
C ALA A 60 3.23 2.77 2.44
N ILE A 61 4.41 2.35 1.98
CA ILE A 61 5.49 1.86 2.84
C ILE A 61 5.92 2.95 3.83
N ALA A 62 6.17 4.18 3.35
CA ALA A 62 6.54 5.29 4.22
C ALA A 62 5.46 5.58 5.29
N LEU A 63 4.18 5.47 4.93
CA LEU A 63 3.06 5.65 5.86
C LEU A 63 3.04 4.57 6.93
N VAL A 64 3.28 3.30 6.57
CA VAL A 64 3.44 2.19 7.53
C VAL A 64 4.56 2.50 8.50
N TYR A 65 5.75 2.87 8.00
CA TYR A 65 6.89 3.20 8.84
C TYR A 65 6.61 4.35 9.80
N ARG A 66 5.89 5.40 9.35
CA ARG A 66 5.52 6.51 10.23
C ARG A 66 4.50 6.10 11.30
N LEU A 67 3.52 5.28 10.95
CA LEU A 67 2.54 4.76 11.91
C LEU A 67 3.18 3.80 12.92
N ASP A 68 4.14 3.00 12.47
CA ASP A 68 4.91 2.10 13.34
C ASP A 68 5.79 2.90 14.31
N ALA A 69 6.54 3.89 13.81
CA ALA A 69 7.36 4.77 14.63
C ALA A 69 6.56 5.60 15.64
N ALA A 70 5.33 6.01 15.31
CA ALA A 70 4.44 6.72 16.22
C ALA A 70 3.86 5.80 17.32
N ALA A 71 3.79 4.50 17.06
CA ALA A 71 3.27 3.50 17.98
C ALA A 71 4.35 2.85 18.85
N ALA A 72 5.64 3.04 18.53
CA ALA A 72 6.76 2.60 19.37
C ALA A 72 6.86 3.53 20.61
N PRO A 73 6.61 3.02 21.84
CA PRO A 73 6.79 3.80 23.05
C PRO A 73 8.29 4.07 23.25
N ARG A 74 8.63 5.33 23.54
CA ARG A 74 9.97 5.74 23.97
C ARG A 74 10.25 5.31 25.39
#